data_AF-A0A3S1AJB8-F1
#
_entry.id   AF-A0A3S1AJB8-F1
#
_cell.length_a   1.000
_cell.length_b   1.000
_cell.length_c   1.000
_cell.angle_alpha   90.00
_cell.angle_beta   90.00
_cell.angle_gamma   90.00
#
_symmetry.space_group_name_H-M   'P 1'
#
loop_
_entity.id
_entity.type
_entity.pdbx_description
1 polymer ?
#
loop_
_entity_poly.entity_id
_entity_poly.type
_entity_poly.pdbx_seq_one_letter_code
_entity_poly.pdbx_strand_id
1 'polypeptide(L)'
;MILTDTAFHFDGNFTFKTQLAARLLGIYGKLAPSFLEKLASKETQKVKQSFQKVFEWDFDKVIMAHGSIVETGAKAKLKQGYKQFVA
;
A
#
# COMPACT_ATOMS: atom_id res chain seq x y z
N MET A 1 0.26 14.73 -4.48
CA MET A 1 0.86 13.43 -4.84
C MET A 1 1.77 12.98 -3.71
N ILE A 2 1.90 11.67 -3.47
CA ILE A 2 2.85 11.10 -2.52
C ILE A 2 3.82 10.15 -3.23
N LEU A 3 5.09 10.16 -2.82
CA LEU A 3 6.09 9.16 -3.16
C LEU A 3 6.39 8.33 -1.90
N THR A 4 6.41 7.00 -1.99
CA THR A 4 6.61 6.14 -0.82
C THR A 4 7.26 4.79 -1.17
N ASP A 5 7.90 4.16 -0.21
CA ASP A 5 8.35 2.77 -0.26
C ASP A 5 7.51 1.84 0.64
N THR A 6 6.53 2.38 1.36
CA THR A 6 5.78 1.66 2.40
C THR A 6 4.61 0.82 1.90
N ALA A 7 4.30 0.89 0.60
CA ALA A 7 3.18 0.19 -0.01
C ALA A 7 3.56 -0.33 -1.40
N PHE A 8 2.83 -1.37 -1.82
CA PHE A 8 2.98 -2.03 -3.11
C PHE A 8 1.71 -1.90 -3.93
N HIS A 9 1.84 -2.01 -5.26
CA HIS A 9 0.69 -2.13 -6.17
C HIS A 9 1.04 -2.98 -7.40
N PHE A 10 1.18 -4.29 -7.20
CA PHE A 10 1.41 -5.23 -8.30
C PHE A 10 0.08 -5.66 -8.94
N ASP A 11 0.01 -5.63 -10.27
CA ASP A 11 -1.20 -5.92 -11.04
C ASP A 11 -0.91 -6.83 -12.25
N GLY A 12 -1.83 -6.86 -13.22
CA GLY A 12 -1.72 -7.66 -14.44
C GLY A 12 -0.59 -7.27 -15.40
N ASN A 13 0.08 -6.14 -15.20
CA ASN A 13 1.16 -5.66 -16.07
C ASN A 13 2.51 -6.33 -15.79
N PHE A 14 2.61 -7.15 -14.73
CA PHE A 14 3.84 -7.85 -14.34
C PHE A 14 3.86 -9.31 -14.80
N THR A 15 5.04 -9.94 -14.77
CA THR A 15 5.18 -11.37 -15.13
C THR A 15 4.32 -12.26 -14.23
N PHE A 16 3.89 -13.41 -14.74
CA PHE A 16 3.07 -14.36 -13.98
C PHE A 16 3.71 -14.76 -12.63
N LYS A 17 5.05 -14.91 -12.59
CA LYS A 17 5.79 -15.20 -11.35
C LYS A 17 5.64 -14.06 -10.33
N THR A 18 5.78 -12.81 -10.77
CA THR A 18 5.56 -11.63 -9.91
C THR A 18 4.11 -11.54 -9.44
N GLN A 19 3.15 -11.77 -10.33
CA GLN A 19 1.73 -11.79 -9.98
C GLN A 19 1.43 -12.86 -8.92
N LEU A 20 1.98 -14.06 -9.08
CA LEU A 20 1.83 -15.15 -8.10
C LEU A 20 2.43 -14.77 -6.75
N ALA A 21 3.66 -14.24 -6.72
CA ALA A 21 4.28 -13.76 -5.49
C ALA A 21 3.45 -12.66 -4.81
N ALA A 22 2.94 -11.69 -5.58
CA ALA A 22 2.07 -10.64 -5.06
C ALA A 22 0.76 -11.19 -4.46
N ARG A 23 0.20 -12.27 -5.04
CA ARG A 23 -0.99 -12.95 -4.49
C ARG A 23 -0.66 -13.62 -3.15
N LEU A 24 0.46 -14.33 -3.07
CA LEU A 24 0.93 -14.97 -1.83
C LEU A 24 1.21 -13.95 -0.71
N LEU A 25 1.75 -12.78 -1.07
CA LEU A 25 1.99 -11.66 -0.14
C LEU A 25 0.73 -10.83 0.17
N GLY A 26 -0.41 -11.15 -0.44
CA GLY A 26 -1.70 -10.50 -0.20
C GLY A 26 -1.86 -9.09 -0.79
N ILE A 27 -0.97 -8.69 -1.71
CA ILE A 27 -0.86 -7.33 -2.28
C ILE A 27 -1.24 -7.24 -3.77
N TYR A 28 -1.57 -8.37 -4.40
CA TYR A 28 -2.00 -8.35 -5.81
C TYR A 28 -3.28 -7.53 -6.00
N GLY A 29 -3.25 -6.58 -6.93
CA GLY A 29 -4.35 -5.68 -7.28
C GLY A 29 -4.73 -4.68 -6.18
N LYS A 30 -3.87 -4.47 -5.18
CA LYS A 30 -4.15 -3.61 -4.01
C LYS A 30 -3.01 -2.62 -3.82
N LEU A 31 -3.35 -1.39 -3.43
CA LEU A 31 -2.38 -0.42 -2.93
C LEU A 31 -2.23 -0.62 -1.42
N ALA A 32 -1.26 -1.45 -1.00
CA ALA A 32 -1.15 -1.88 0.39
C ALA A 32 0.27 -2.33 0.77
N PRO A 33 0.63 -2.28 2.06
CA PRO A 33 1.78 -3.00 2.59
C PRO A 33 1.57 -4.52 2.51
N SER A 34 2.67 -5.27 2.41
CA SER A 34 2.67 -6.72 2.34
C SER A 34 2.22 -7.38 3.64
N PHE A 35 1.75 -8.63 3.55
CA PHE A 35 1.42 -9.42 4.74
C PHE A 35 2.62 -9.59 5.68
N LEU A 36 3.84 -9.73 5.12
CA LEU A 36 5.05 -9.88 5.93
C LEU A 36 5.40 -8.61 6.70
N GLU A 37 5.29 -7.43 6.08
CA GLU A 37 5.50 -6.15 6.79
C GLU A 37 4.47 -5.94 7.89
N LYS A 38 3.21 -6.36 7.66
CA LYS A 38 2.16 -6.36 8.68
C LYS A 38 2.55 -7.19 9.89
N LEU A 39 3.03 -8.41 9.68
CA LEU A 39 3.44 -9.31 10.75
C LEU A 39 4.71 -8.83 11.47
N ALA A 40 5.65 -8.24 10.73
CA ALA A 40 6.92 -7.75 11.29
C ALA A 40 6.77 -6.42 12.05
N SER A 41 5.71 -5.65 11.77
CA SER A 41 5.45 -4.36 12.41
C SER A 41 4.97 -4.53 13.85
N LYS A 42 5.88 -4.38 14.82
CA LYS A 42 5.54 -4.46 16.26
C LYS A 42 4.77 -3.23 16.78
N GLU A 43 5.01 -2.08 16.18
CA GLU A 43 4.52 -0.77 16.63
C GLU A 43 3.31 -0.30 15.80
N THR A 44 2.29 -1.15 15.68
CA THR A 44 1.13 -0.92 14.80
C THR A 44 0.40 0.38 15.08
N GLN A 45 0.34 0.81 16.35
CA GLN A 45 -0.25 2.10 16.74
C GLN A 45 0.57 3.30 16.24
N LYS A 46 1.90 3.22 16.21
CA LYS A 46 2.74 4.28 15.64
C LYS A 46 2.57 4.35 14.12
N VAL A 47 2.44 3.20 13.45
CA VAL A 47 2.13 3.15 12.01
C VAL A 47 0.78 3.82 11.74
N LYS A 48 -0.26 3.49 12.53
CA LYS A 48 -1.59 4.11 12.45
C LYS A 48 -1.51 5.64 12.55
N GLN A 49 -0.85 6.14 13.60
CA GLN A 49 -0.72 7.58 13.85
C GLN A 49 0.03 8.29 12.73
N SER A 50 1.09 7.69 12.19
CA SER A 50 1.82 8.23 11.05
C SER A 50 0.91 8.34 9.81
N PHE A 51 0.15 7.30 9.50
CA PHE A 51 -0.74 7.31 8.34
C PHE A 51 -1.97 8.20 8.50
N GLN A 52 -2.47 8.43 9.72
CA GLN A 52 -3.52 9.41 9.96
C GLN A 52 -3.10 10.81 9.48
N LYS A 53 -1.88 11.25 9.80
CA LYS A 53 -1.31 12.52 9.32
C LYS A 53 -1.18 12.56 7.80
N VAL A 54 -0.71 11.47 7.19
CA VAL A 54 -0.61 11.35 5.73
C VAL A 54 -2.00 11.49 5.07
N PHE A 55 -3.04 10.91 5.66
CA PHE A 55 -4.40 10.96 5.11
C PHE A 55 -5.10 12.32 5.20
N GLU A 56 -4.57 13.24 6.02
CA GLU A 56 -5.01 14.64 6.08
C GLU A 56 -4.51 15.45 4.87
N TRP A 57 -3.39 15.06 4.25
CA TRP A 57 -2.85 15.77 3.08
C TRP A 57 -3.78 15.65 1.88
N ASP A 58 -3.83 16.68 1.04
CA ASP A 58 -4.58 16.62 -0.22
C ASP A 58 -3.77 15.91 -1.32
N PHE A 59 -4.17 14.68 -1.67
CA PHE A 59 -3.53 13.89 -2.73
C PHE A 59 -4.50 12.92 -3.38
N ASP A 60 -4.33 12.71 -4.68
CA ASP A 60 -5.09 11.72 -5.45
C ASP A 60 -4.21 10.69 -6.19
N LYS A 61 -2.89 10.97 -6.24
CA LYS A 61 -1.86 10.13 -6.88
C LYS A 61 -0.85 9.61 -5.87
N VAL A 62 -0.51 8.33 -5.98
CA VAL A 62 0.57 7.67 -5.21
C VAL A 62 1.54 7.01 -6.18
N ILE A 63 2.82 7.33 -6.02
CA ILE A 63 3.95 6.66 -6.65
C ILE A 63 4.64 5.86 -5.54
N MET A 64 4.93 4.61 -5.80
CA MET A 64 5.55 3.71 -4.86
C MET A 64 6.82 3.12 -5.45
N ALA A 65 7.74 2.68 -4.61
CA ALA A 65 8.96 2.02 -5.08
C ALA A 65 8.68 0.74 -5.89
N HIS A 66 7.54 0.08 -5.67
CA HIS A 66 7.24 -1.23 -6.23
C HIS A 66 5.80 -1.35 -6.76
N GLY A 67 5.68 -1.55 -8.07
CA GLY A 67 4.39 -1.78 -8.72
C GLY A 67 3.99 -0.68 -9.70
N SER A 68 2.75 -0.72 -10.14
CA SER A 68 2.17 0.26 -11.05
C SER A 68 1.75 1.52 -10.29
N ILE A 69 1.97 2.69 -10.89
CA ILE A 69 1.53 3.97 -10.33
C ILE A 69 0.00 4.00 -10.20
N VAL A 70 -0.51 4.56 -9.10
CA VAL A 70 -1.93 4.84 -8.93
C VAL A 70 -2.16 6.32 -9.18
N GLU A 71 -2.64 6.65 -10.37
CA GLU A 71 -2.84 8.03 -10.84
C GLU A 71 -3.99 8.75 -10.13
N THR A 72 -5.10 8.05 -9.87
CA THR A 72 -6.33 8.62 -9.31
C THR A 72 -6.99 7.71 -8.26
N GLY A 73 -7.78 8.33 -7.38
CA GLY A 73 -8.44 7.67 -6.26
C GLY A 73 -7.47 7.04 -5.26
N ALA A 74 -6.19 7.45 -5.28
CA ALA A 74 -5.14 6.75 -4.56
C ALA A 74 -5.30 6.85 -3.04
N LYS A 75 -5.82 7.97 -2.52
CA LYS A 75 -6.08 8.15 -1.09
C LYS A 75 -7.07 7.10 -0.55
N ALA A 76 -8.16 6.84 -1.27
CA ALA A 76 -9.15 5.86 -0.87
C ALA A 76 -8.58 4.43 -0.90
N LYS A 77 -7.85 4.09 -1.97
CA LYS A 77 -7.18 2.79 -2.10
C LYS A 77 -6.13 2.57 -1.01
N LEU A 78 -5.33 3.58 -0.71
CA LEU A 78 -4.30 3.53 0.34
C LEU A 78 -4.95 3.37 1.73
N LYS A 79 -6.03 4.12 2.02
CA LYS A 79 -6.82 3.93 3.26
C LYS A 79 -7.32 2.51 3.41
N GLN A 80 -7.82 1.90 2.33
CA GLN A 80 -8.26 0.50 2.33
C GLN A 80 -7.09 -0.46 2.61
N GLY A 81 -5.94 -0.25 1.98
CA GLY A 81 -4.74 -1.07 2.19
C GLY A 81 -4.22 -1.04 3.64
N TYR A 82 -4.32 0.13 4.28
CA TYR A 82 -3.93 0.35 5.68
C TYR A 82 -5.05 0.09 6.68
N LYS A 83 -6.26 -0.31 6.27
CA LYS A 83 -7.41 -0.48 7.19
C LYS A 83 -7.10 -1.37 8.40
N GLN A 84 -6.27 -2.39 8.23
CA GLN A 84 -5.87 -3.30 9.33
C GLN A 84 -4.86 -2.68 10.31
N PHE A 85 -4.12 -1.65 9.89
CA PHE A 85 -3.31 -0.84 10.80
C PHE A 85 -4.13 0.30 11.42
N VAL A 86 -5.14 0.81 10.71
CA VAL A 86 -5.89 2.01 11.09
C VAL A 86 -7.18 1.71 11.88
N ALA A 87 -7.66 0.47 11.87
CA ALA A 87 -8.69 0.00 12.82
C ALA A 87 -8.12 0.03 14.24
#